data_AF-A0A2V5KYK9-F1
#
_entry.id   AF-A0A2V5KYK9-F1
#
_cell.length_a   1.000
_cell.length_b   1.000
_cell.length_c   1.000
_cell.angle_alpha   90.00
_cell.angle_beta   90.00
_cell.angle_gamma   90.00
#
_symmetry.space_group_name_H-M   'P 1'
#
loop_
_entity.id
_entity.type
_entity.pdbx_description
1 polymer ?
#
loop_
_entity_poly.entity_id
_entity_poly.type
_entity_poly.pdbx_seq_one_letter_code
_entity_poly.pdbx_strand_id
1 'polypeptide(L)'
;MLQSAVGAVGYVIRKLNQVRENLSPSQSRFEAIEIIEALILALVAVATAWSGYQAAQWAGKRAQQYAEASRLRVTAEGLATLAGQERIYDSDTFNSWVAAKLDGKEKAAEFFERRFSDEYRSAFTAWLRTDPFNNPQAPPVRYSCPITTTRSTSSFLV
;
A
#
# COMPACT_ATOMS: atom_id res chain seq x y z
N MET A 1 -58.73 -31.74 68.49
CA MET A 1 -58.24 -31.49 67.11
C MET A 1 -57.95 -30.01 66.78
N LEU A 2 -58.23 -29.03 67.65
CA LEU A 2 -57.98 -27.60 67.34
C LEU A 2 -56.56 -27.06 67.67
N GLN A 3 -55.72 -27.78 68.43
CA GLN A 3 -54.40 -27.27 68.83
C GLN A 3 -53.31 -27.37 67.74
N SER A 4 -53.42 -28.32 66.81
CA SER A 4 -52.44 -28.48 65.71
C SER A 4 -52.59 -27.43 64.60
N ALA A 5 -53.81 -26.93 64.38
CA ALA A 5 -54.10 -25.92 63.36
C ALA A 5 -53.49 -24.55 63.69
N VAL A 6 -53.48 -24.17 64.98
CA VAL A 6 -52.93 -22.87 65.44
C VAL A 6 -51.41 -22.80 65.24
N GLY A 7 -50.69 -23.90 65.46
CA GLY A 7 -49.24 -23.97 65.23
C GLY A 7 -48.85 -23.87 63.76
N ALA A 8 -49.62 -24.50 62.86
CA ALA A 8 -49.39 -24.44 61.42
C ALA A 8 -49.59 -23.02 60.86
N VAL A 9 -50.64 -22.32 61.30
CA VAL A 9 -50.89 -20.93 60.90
C VAL A 9 -49.79 -19.99 61.41
N GLY A 10 -49.33 -20.15 62.65
CA GLY A 10 -48.21 -19.38 63.19
C GLY A 10 -46.89 -19.61 62.43
N TYR A 11 -46.62 -20.85 62.01
CA TYR A 11 -45.46 -21.19 61.18
C TYR A 11 -45.52 -20.52 59.80
N VAL A 12 -46.68 -20.58 59.13
CA VAL A 12 -46.89 -19.94 57.83
C VAL A 12 -46.72 -18.42 57.93
N ILE A 13 -47.30 -17.78 58.94
CA ILE A 13 -47.15 -16.33 59.16
C ILE A 13 -45.69 -15.95 59.37
N ARG A 14 -44.95 -16.71 60.20
CA ARG A 14 -43.52 -16.46 60.44
C ARG A 14 -42.68 -16.63 59.18
N LYS A 15 -42.95 -17.68 58.38
CA LYS A 15 -42.25 -17.91 57.09
C LYS A 15 -42.55 -16.81 56.08
N LEU A 16 -43.80 -16.36 55.97
CA LEU A 16 -44.16 -15.25 55.08
C LEU A 16 -43.53 -13.94 55.50
N ASN A 17 -43.44 -13.66 56.81
CA ASN A 17 -42.77 -12.46 57.31
C ASN A 17 -41.25 -12.52 57.07
N GLN A 18 -40.64 -13.69 57.24
CA GLN A 18 -39.21 -13.89 56.98
C GLN A 18 -38.86 -13.74 55.48
N VAL A 19 -39.70 -14.24 54.57
CA VAL A 19 -39.50 -14.03 53.12
C VAL A 19 -39.68 -12.55 52.77
N ARG A 20 -40.67 -11.87 53.37
CA ARG A 20 -40.88 -10.43 53.18
C ARG A 20 -39.71 -9.58 53.70
N GLU A 21 -39.12 -9.92 54.85
CA GLU A 21 -37.93 -9.24 55.36
C GLU A 21 -36.66 -9.58 54.53
N ASN A 22 -36.59 -10.79 53.95
CA ASN A 22 -35.50 -11.21 53.07
C ASN A 22 -35.58 -10.61 51.66
N LEU A 23 -36.77 -10.15 51.21
CA LEU A 23 -36.94 -9.22 50.08
C LEU A 23 -36.47 -7.82 50.51
N SER A 24 -35.22 -7.73 50.94
CA SER A 24 -34.61 -6.43 51.23
C SER A 24 -34.46 -5.67 49.91
N PRO A 25 -34.68 -4.35 49.89
CA PRO A 25 -34.50 -3.52 48.70
C PRO A 25 -33.08 -3.60 48.10
N SER A 26 -32.12 -4.23 48.79
CA SER A 26 -30.80 -4.53 48.25
C SER A 26 -30.82 -5.61 47.15
N GLN A 27 -31.63 -6.68 47.28
CA GLN A 27 -31.66 -7.80 46.33
C GLN A 27 -32.12 -7.37 44.94
N SER A 28 -33.23 -6.62 44.84
CA SER A 28 -33.71 -6.11 43.55
C SER A 28 -32.76 -5.10 42.90
N ARG A 29 -31.94 -4.40 43.70
CA ARG A 29 -30.88 -3.51 43.16
C ARG A 29 -29.71 -4.31 42.60
N PHE A 30 -29.34 -5.42 43.22
CA PHE A 30 -28.33 -6.33 42.68
C PHE A 30 -28.79 -6.98 41.37
N GLU A 31 -30.03 -7.46 41.30
CA GLU A 31 -30.61 -8.01 40.06
C GLU A 31 -30.65 -6.97 38.93
N ALA A 32 -31.02 -5.73 39.22
CA ALA A 32 -31.01 -4.65 38.22
C ALA A 32 -29.59 -4.33 37.72
N ILE A 33 -28.59 -4.37 38.61
CA ILE A 33 -27.18 -4.16 38.25
C ILE A 33 -26.69 -5.29 37.34
N GLU A 34 -27.03 -6.55 37.64
CA GLU A 34 -26.64 -7.71 36.84
C GLU A 34 -27.20 -7.64 35.41
N ILE A 35 -28.47 -7.21 35.26
CA ILE A 35 -29.08 -7.00 33.94
C ILE A 35 -28.38 -5.87 33.18
N ILE A 36 -28.11 -4.74 33.83
CA ILE A 36 -27.42 -3.60 33.21
C ILE A 36 -26.00 -3.99 32.78
N GLU A 37 -25.28 -4.75 33.60
CA GLU A 37 -23.95 -5.27 33.27
C GLU A 37 -24.00 -6.16 32.02
N ALA A 38 -24.93 -7.11 31.98
CA ALA A 38 -25.11 -7.98 30.82
C ALA A 38 -25.44 -7.19 29.54
N LEU A 39 -26.28 -6.15 29.65
CA LEU A 39 -26.59 -5.26 28.52
C LEU A 39 -25.36 -4.49 28.04
N ILE A 40 -24.54 -3.96 28.96
CA ILE A 40 -23.30 -3.27 28.60
C ILE A 40 -22.33 -4.24 27.92
N LEU A 41 -22.14 -5.43 28.47
CA LEU A 41 -21.27 -6.45 27.86
C LEU A 41 -21.77 -6.87 26.47
N ALA A 42 -23.08 -7.01 26.29
CA ALA A 42 -23.67 -7.30 24.98
C ALA A 42 -23.39 -6.17 23.97
N LEU A 43 -23.56 -4.90 24.39
CA LEU A 43 -23.23 -3.75 23.54
C LEU A 43 -21.75 -3.71 23.17
N VAL A 44 -20.85 -4.00 24.12
CA VAL A 44 -19.40 -4.09 23.87
C VAL A 44 -19.11 -5.19 22.85
N ALA A 45 -19.69 -6.39 23.00
CA ALA A 45 -19.48 -7.49 22.08
C ALA A 45 -19.92 -7.15 20.64
N VAL A 46 -21.09 -6.50 20.49
CA VAL A 46 -21.58 -6.02 19.19
C VAL A 46 -20.64 -4.97 18.61
N ALA A 47 -20.17 -4.01 19.41
CA ALA A 47 -19.23 -2.99 18.97
C ALA A 47 -17.87 -3.58 18.55
N THR A 48 -17.36 -4.59 19.26
CA THR A 48 -16.15 -5.34 18.90
C THR A 48 -16.34 -6.09 17.58
N ALA A 49 -17.46 -6.79 17.41
CA ALA A 49 -17.78 -7.50 16.17
C ALA A 49 -17.91 -6.54 14.97
N TRP A 50 -18.57 -5.39 15.17
CA TRP A 50 -18.71 -4.37 14.13
C TRP A 50 -17.37 -3.77 13.70
N SER A 51 -16.52 -3.44 14.67
CA SER A 51 -15.16 -2.93 14.40
C SER A 51 -14.32 -3.96 13.63
N GLY A 52 -14.41 -5.24 14.00
CA GLY A 52 -13.76 -6.34 13.28
C GLY A 52 -14.26 -6.48 11.84
N TYR A 53 -15.58 -6.44 11.63
CA TYR A 53 -16.20 -6.49 10.30
C TYR A 53 -15.75 -5.34 9.40
N GLN A 54 -15.75 -4.11 9.94
CA GLN A 54 -15.26 -2.93 9.22
C GLN A 54 -13.78 -3.06 8.86
N ALA A 55 -12.93 -3.45 9.83
CA ALA A 55 -11.51 -3.66 9.59
C ALA A 55 -11.24 -4.66 8.45
N ALA A 56 -11.98 -5.78 8.42
CA ALA A 56 -11.88 -6.77 7.35
C ALA A 56 -12.28 -6.21 5.98
N GLN A 57 -13.37 -5.42 5.90
CA GLN A 57 -13.77 -4.79 4.64
C GLN A 57 -12.73 -3.79 4.11
N TRP A 58 -12.17 -2.94 4.97
CA TRP A 58 -11.12 -1.99 4.58
C TRP A 58 -9.82 -2.71 4.22
N ALA A 59 -9.46 -3.79 4.91
CA ALA A 59 -8.30 -4.61 4.59
C ALA A 59 -8.41 -5.20 3.18
N GLY A 60 -9.58 -5.68 2.77
CA GLY A 60 -9.81 -6.20 1.41
C GLY A 60 -9.59 -5.14 0.33
N LYS A 61 -10.17 -3.94 0.49
CA LYS A 61 -9.97 -2.83 -0.46
C LYS A 61 -8.52 -2.38 -0.53
N ARG A 62 -7.85 -2.28 0.62
CA ARG A 62 -6.43 -1.91 0.71
C ARG A 62 -5.53 -2.96 0.06
N ALA A 63 -5.83 -4.25 0.22
CA ALA A 63 -5.05 -5.33 -0.37
C ALA A 63 -5.03 -5.24 -1.91
N GLN A 64 -6.16 -4.91 -2.55
CA GLN A 64 -6.24 -4.74 -4.00
C GLN A 64 -5.37 -3.57 -4.49
N GLN A 65 -5.51 -2.40 -3.86
CA GLN A 65 -4.72 -1.21 -4.21
C GLN A 65 -3.23 -1.44 -3.97
N TYR A 66 -2.87 -2.15 -2.89
CA TYR A 66 -1.48 -2.50 -2.60
C TYR A 66 -0.92 -3.49 -3.62
N ALA A 67 -1.71 -4.49 -4.04
CA ALA A 67 -1.31 -5.43 -5.09
C ALA A 67 -1.11 -4.72 -6.43
N GLU A 68 -1.99 -3.79 -6.79
CA GLU A 68 -1.86 -2.98 -8.00
C GLU A 68 -0.62 -2.08 -7.95
N ALA A 69 -0.42 -1.36 -6.84
CA ALA A 69 0.76 -0.52 -6.63
C ALA A 69 2.06 -1.35 -6.69
N SER A 70 2.06 -2.54 -6.08
CA SER A 70 3.21 -3.45 -6.13
C SER A 70 3.47 -3.94 -7.55
N ARG A 71 2.43 -4.26 -8.33
CA ARG A 71 2.57 -4.65 -9.74
C ARG A 71 3.15 -3.50 -10.57
N LEU A 72 2.62 -2.29 -10.41
CA LEU A 72 3.14 -1.10 -11.10
C LEU A 72 4.61 -0.84 -10.75
N ARG A 73 4.99 -1.00 -9.48
CA ARG A 73 6.38 -0.86 -9.04
C ARG A 73 7.30 -1.87 -9.73
N VAL A 74 6.94 -3.15 -9.75
CA VAL A 74 7.73 -4.20 -10.41
C VAL A 74 7.84 -3.94 -11.91
N THR A 75 6.75 -3.54 -12.58
CA THR A 75 6.79 -3.18 -14.00
C THR A 75 7.70 -1.97 -14.25
N ALA A 76 7.62 -0.93 -13.42
CA ALA A 76 8.46 0.25 -13.54
C ALA A 76 9.95 -0.07 -13.32
N GLU A 77 10.28 -0.90 -12.33
CA GLU A 77 11.64 -1.39 -12.09
C GLU A 77 12.16 -2.23 -13.27
N GLY A 78 11.32 -3.07 -13.86
CA GLY A 78 11.65 -3.84 -15.06
C GLY A 78 11.96 -2.93 -16.27
N LEU A 79 11.12 -1.93 -16.52
CA LEU A 79 11.34 -0.95 -17.59
C LEU A 79 12.58 -0.09 -17.32
N ALA A 80 12.83 0.32 -16.08
CA ALA A 80 14.03 1.07 -15.71
C ALA A 80 15.31 0.23 -15.93
N THR A 81 15.24 -1.06 -15.63
CA THR A 81 16.35 -1.99 -15.90
C THR A 81 16.61 -2.13 -17.40
N LEU A 82 15.56 -2.32 -18.21
CA LEU A 82 15.67 -2.43 -19.66
C LEU A 82 16.25 -1.15 -20.28
N ALA A 83 15.74 0.02 -19.89
CA ALA A 83 16.28 1.31 -20.34
C ALA A 83 17.75 1.50 -19.91
N GLY A 84 18.13 0.98 -18.75
CA GLY A 84 19.52 0.94 -18.30
C GLY A 84 20.40 0.06 -19.20
N GLN A 85 19.91 -1.12 -19.60
CA GLN A 85 20.61 -2.03 -20.50
C GLN A 85 20.77 -1.44 -21.91
N GLU A 86 19.72 -0.84 -22.46
CA GLU A 86 19.75 -0.14 -23.74
C GLU A 86 20.80 0.98 -23.73
N ARG A 87 20.82 1.78 -22.65
CA ARG A 87 21.82 2.83 -22.49
C ARG A 87 23.25 2.31 -22.43
N ILE A 88 23.49 1.18 -21.76
CA ILE A 88 24.80 0.54 -21.72
C ILE A 88 25.19 0.05 -23.13
N TYR A 89 24.26 -0.58 -23.85
CA TYR A 89 24.46 -1.06 -25.21
C TYR A 89 24.80 0.08 -26.19
N ASP A 90 24.08 1.19 -26.13
CA ASP A 90 24.36 2.37 -26.95
C ASP A 90 25.71 3.00 -26.60
N SER A 91 26.09 3.01 -25.31
CA SER A 91 27.39 3.52 -24.86
C SER A 91 28.54 2.67 -25.38
N ASP A 92 28.41 1.34 -25.35
CA ASP A 92 29.42 0.40 -25.86
C ASP A 92 29.56 0.50 -27.39
N THR A 93 28.42 0.57 -28.09
CA THR A 93 28.37 0.79 -29.54
C THR A 93 29.02 2.13 -29.92
N PHE A 94 28.77 3.18 -29.14
CA PHE A 94 29.37 4.49 -29.34
C PHE A 94 30.89 4.47 -29.15
N ASN A 95 31.38 3.86 -28.08
CA ASN A 95 32.82 3.73 -27.85
C ASN A 95 33.51 2.98 -29.00
N SER A 96 32.89 1.90 -29.48
CA SER A 96 33.37 1.14 -30.63
C SER A 96 33.37 1.96 -31.92
N TRP A 97 32.33 2.79 -32.13
CA TRP A 97 32.25 3.72 -33.25
C TRP A 97 33.35 4.79 -33.20
N VAL A 98 33.57 5.44 -32.05
CA VAL A 98 34.63 6.45 -31.87
C VAL A 98 35.99 5.84 -32.15
N ALA A 99 36.28 4.66 -31.60
CA ALA A 99 37.54 3.96 -31.87
C ALA A 99 37.74 3.69 -33.37
N ALA A 100 36.69 3.22 -34.06
CA ALA A 100 36.74 3.00 -35.51
C ALA A 100 36.97 4.30 -36.30
N LYS A 101 36.35 5.42 -35.89
CA LYS A 101 36.55 6.74 -36.50
C LYS A 101 37.98 7.25 -36.30
N LEU A 102 38.53 7.12 -35.10
CA LEU A 102 39.91 7.53 -34.80
C LEU A 102 40.95 6.67 -35.54
N ASP A 103 40.67 5.38 -35.74
CA ASP A 103 41.50 4.47 -36.52
C ASP A 103 41.36 4.63 -38.05
N GLY A 104 40.48 5.52 -38.53
CA GLY A 104 40.20 5.70 -39.96
C GLY A 104 39.46 4.53 -40.63
N LYS A 105 38.82 3.66 -39.85
CA LYS A 105 38.10 2.46 -40.33
C LYS A 105 36.65 2.78 -40.68
N GLU A 106 36.42 3.50 -41.77
CA GLU A 106 35.09 4.06 -42.06
C GLU A 106 33.98 3.04 -42.28
N LYS A 107 34.29 1.88 -42.89
CA LYS A 107 33.31 0.79 -43.01
C LYS A 107 32.88 0.22 -41.66
N ALA A 108 33.78 0.21 -40.67
CA ALA A 108 33.49 -0.26 -39.33
C ALA A 108 32.67 0.80 -38.55
N ALA A 109 32.99 2.08 -38.70
CA ALA A 109 32.20 3.16 -38.14
C ALA A 109 30.75 3.13 -38.67
N GLU A 110 30.56 3.03 -39.99
CA GLU A 110 29.22 2.96 -40.59
C GLU A 110 28.42 1.73 -40.10
N PHE A 111 29.11 0.62 -39.81
CA PHE A 111 28.49 -0.58 -39.25
C PHE A 111 27.97 -0.40 -37.82
N PHE A 112 28.69 0.34 -36.97
CA PHE A 112 28.24 0.68 -35.62
C PHE A 112 27.16 1.77 -35.63
N GLU A 113 27.24 2.72 -36.56
CA GLU A 113 26.21 3.77 -36.70
C GLU A 113 24.82 3.19 -37.02
N ARG A 114 24.76 2.16 -37.86
CA ARG A 114 23.50 1.45 -38.15
C ARG A 114 22.94 0.66 -36.95
N ARG A 115 23.73 0.42 -35.90
CA ARG A 115 23.33 -0.36 -34.72
C ARG A 115 22.77 0.46 -33.57
N PHE A 116 22.94 1.78 -33.59
CA PHE A 116 22.34 2.64 -32.57
C PHE A 116 20.82 2.49 -32.55
N SER A 117 20.26 2.48 -31.35
CA SER A 117 18.82 2.61 -31.12
C SER A 117 18.27 3.87 -31.78
N ASP A 118 17.01 3.83 -32.22
CA ASP A 118 16.38 4.98 -32.90
C ASP A 118 16.29 6.19 -31.95
N GLU A 119 16.08 5.94 -30.65
CA GLU A 119 16.07 6.94 -29.58
C GLU A 119 17.44 7.64 -29.44
N TYR A 120 18.54 6.88 -29.50
CA TYR A 120 19.88 7.43 -29.38
C TYR A 120 20.33 8.18 -30.64
N ARG A 121 19.91 7.74 -31.83
CA ARG A 121 20.29 8.36 -33.13
C ARG A 121 20.00 9.86 -33.19
N SER A 122 18.90 10.32 -32.61
CA SER A 122 18.56 11.75 -32.57
C SER A 122 19.63 12.57 -31.82
N ALA A 123 20.02 12.12 -30.63
CA ALA A 123 21.05 12.76 -29.82
C ALA A 123 22.44 12.64 -30.46
N PHE A 124 22.76 11.47 -31.02
CA PHE A 124 24.01 11.24 -31.75
C PHE A 124 24.15 12.16 -32.96
N THR A 125 23.09 12.29 -33.78
CA THR A 125 23.11 13.17 -34.95
C THR A 125 23.26 14.64 -34.55
N ALA A 126 22.59 15.06 -33.47
CA ALA A 126 22.75 16.41 -32.93
C ALA A 126 24.17 16.67 -32.42
N TRP A 127 24.78 15.69 -31.75
CA TRP A 127 26.17 15.76 -31.31
C TRP A 127 27.14 15.80 -32.49
N LEU A 128 26.94 14.98 -33.53
CA LEU A 128 27.79 14.97 -34.72
C LEU A 128 27.80 16.32 -35.46
N ARG A 129 26.67 17.05 -35.45
CA ARG A 129 26.57 18.42 -36.00
C ARG A 129 27.41 19.45 -35.25
N THR A 130 27.86 19.16 -34.03
CA THR A 130 28.76 20.05 -33.26
C THR A 130 30.22 19.94 -33.69
N ASP A 131 30.51 19.06 -34.66
CA ASP A 131 31.85 18.75 -35.19
C ASP A 131 32.85 18.33 -34.10
N PRO A 132 32.59 17.23 -33.38
CA PRO A 132 33.34 16.86 -32.17
C PRO A 132 34.82 16.50 -32.40
N PHE A 133 35.23 16.27 -33.65
CA PHE A 133 36.61 15.92 -33.98
C PHE A 133 37.47 17.14 -34.30
N ASN A 134 36.88 18.25 -34.72
CA ASN A 134 37.61 19.47 -35.08
C ASN A 134 37.26 20.67 -34.18
N ASN A 135 36.16 20.59 -33.42
CA ASN A 135 35.72 21.62 -32.50
C ASN A 135 36.01 21.24 -31.03
N PRO A 136 37.01 21.85 -30.38
CA PRO A 136 37.35 21.57 -28.99
C PRO A 136 36.28 22.04 -27.98
N GLN A 137 35.29 22.83 -28.41
CA GLN A 137 34.13 23.23 -27.58
C GLN A 137 32.92 22.30 -27.76
N ALA A 138 33.03 21.24 -28.55
CA ALA A 138 31.95 20.28 -28.70
C ALA A 138 31.60 19.66 -27.33
N PRO A 139 30.31 19.54 -26.99
CA PRO A 139 29.92 19.00 -25.69
C PRO A 139 30.48 17.58 -25.53
N PRO A 140 31.07 17.24 -24.36
CA PRO A 140 31.35 15.84 -24.05
C PRO A 140 30.04 15.07 -24.10
N VAL A 141 30.11 13.82 -24.55
CA VAL A 141 28.96 12.95 -24.78
C VAL A 141 28.13 12.88 -23.50
N ARG A 142 27.04 13.65 -23.44
CA ARG A 142 26.20 13.75 -22.26
C ARG A 142 25.08 12.73 -22.43
N TYR A 143 25.09 11.71 -21.59
CA TYR A 143 24.08 10.66 -21.53
C TYR A 143 22.70 11.15 -21.01
N SER A 144 22.27 12.36 -21.32
CA SER A 144 20.94 12.83 -20.97
C SER A 144 20.00 12.56 -22.14
N CYS A 145 19.58 11.30 -22.27
CA CYS A 145 18.23 11.07 -22.79
C CYS A 145 17.29 11.68 -21.73
N PRO A 146 16.44 12.67 -22.07
CA PRO A 146 15.39 13.07 -21.15
C PRO A 146 14.48 11.85 -21.05
N ILE A 147 14.55 11.15 -19.92
CA ILE A 147 13.47 10.26 -19.52
C ILE A 147 12.20 11.08 -19.70
N THR A 148 11.32 10.57 -20.57
CA THR A 148 10.07 11.19 -20.97
C THR A 148 9.49 11.93 -19.79
N THR A 149 9.22 13.22 -19.96
CA THR A 149 8.41 13.99 -19.02
C THR A 149 7.16 13.16 -18.73
N THR A 150 7.15 12.42 -17.62
CA THR A 150 5.91 12.06 -16.96
C THR A 150 5.33 13.41 -16.62
N ARG A 151 4.42 13.87 -17.48
CA ARG A 151 3.55 15.01 -17.22
C ARG A 151 2.76 14.60 -16.00
N SER A 152 3.34 14.90 -14.84
CA SER A 152 2.72 14.84 -13.54
C SER A 152 1.58 15.85 -13.59
N THR A 153 0.46 15.41 -14.15
CA THR A 153 -0.82 16.05 -13.95
C THR A 153 -1.30 15.56 -12.58
N SER A 154 -0.53 15.88 -11.53
CA SER A 154 -0.99 15.78 -10.16
C SER A 154 -1.89 16.96 -9.88
N SER A 155 -3.07 16.95 -10.52
CA SER A 155 -4.28 17.44 -9.90
C SER A 155 -4.70 16.39 -8.88
N PHE A 156 -3.94 16.27 -7.78
CA PHE A 156 -4.44 15.70 -6.55
C PHE A 156 -4.70 16.87 -5.63
N LEU A 157 -5.93 17.38 -5.74
CA LEU A 157 -6.53 18.24 -4.73
C LEU A 157 -6.52 17.47 -3.41
N VAL A 158 -5.82 18.04 -2.42
CA VAL A 158 -6.10 17.83 -1.00
C VAL A 158 -6.98 18.99 -0.55
#